data_AF-A0A9D8QZ13-F1
#
_entry.id   AF-A0A9D8QZ13-F1
#
_cell.length_a   1.000
_cell.length_b   1.000
_cell.length_c   1.000
_cell.angle_alpha   90.00
_cell.angle_beta   90.00
_cell.angle_gamma   90.00
#
_symmetry.space_group_name_H-M   'P 1'
#
loop_
_entity.id
_entity.type
_entity.pdbx_description
1 polymer ?
#
loop_
_entity_poly.entity_id
_entity_poly.type
_entity_poly.pdbx_seq_one_letter_code
_entity_poly.pdbx_strand_id
1 'polypeptide(L)' 'MVTFCIALACLVLGYFIYGSFVERVFGISPDRKTPCYTRPDGTDYIPMPTWKV' A
#
# COMPACT_ATOMS: atom_id res chain seq x y z
N MET A 1 -3.18 18.99 -28.05
CA MET A 1 -1.96 18.21 -27.73
C MET A 1 -1.33 18.66 -26.41
N VAL A 2 -1.05 19.95 -26.22
CA VAL A 2 -0.49 20.48 -24.96
C VAL A 2 -1.37 20.20 -23.73
N THR A 3 -2.69 20.43 -23.84
CA THR A 3 -3.66 20.17 -22.76
C THR A 3 -3.71 18.69 -22.34
N PHE A 4 -3.56 17.77 -23.28
CA PHE A 4 -3.50 16.33 -23.01
C PHE A 4 -2.24 15.96 -22.22
N CYS A 5 -1.08 16.48 -22.61
CA CYS A 5 0.17 16.26 -21.89
C CYS A 5 0.13 16.83 -20.46
N ILE A 6 -0.52 18.00 -20.27
CA ILE A 6 -0.72 18.58 -18.94
C ILE A 6 -1.62 17.69 -18.07
N ALA A 7 -2.74 17.20 -18.62
CA ALA A 7 -3.64 16.30 -17.90
C ALA A 7 -2.93 15.00 -17.49
N LEU A 8 -2.11 14.42 -18.37
CA LEU A 8 -1.32 13.24 -18.07
C LEU A 8 -0.29 13.51 -16.95
N ALA A 9 0.43 14.64 -17.03
CA ALA A 9 1.38 15.02 -15.99
C ALA A 9 0.69 15.23 -14.64
N CYS A 10 -0.47 15.88 -14.60
CA CYS A 10 -1.27 16.07 -13.39
C CYS A 10 -1.73 14.74 -12.79
N LEU A 11 -2.14 13.77 -13.60
CA LEU A 11 -2.54 12.43 -13.13
C LEU A 11 -1.37 11.72 -12.42
N VAL A 12 -0.19 11.73 -13.07
CA VAL A 12 1.01 11.08 -12.54
C VAL A 12 1.46 11.77 -11.25
N LEU A 13 1.52 13.10 -11.22
CA LEU A 13 1.87 13.86 -10.02
C LEU A 13 0.86 13.63 -8.89
N GLY A 14 -0.44 13.61 -9.20
CA GLY A 14 -1.49 13.32 -8.24
C GLY A 14 -1.31 11.96 -7.58
N TYR A 15 -0.98 10.93 -8.35
CA TYR A 15 -0.70 9.58 -7.82
C TYR A 15 0.46 9.59 -6.81
N PHE A 16 1.58 10.22 -7.14
CA PHE A 16 2.75 10.25 -6.24
C PHE A 16 2.52 11.11 -5.00
N ILE A 17 1.93 12.29 -5.16
CA ILE A 17 1.65 13.22 -4.06
C ILE A 17 0.65 12.58 -3.09
N TYR A 18 -0.45 12.04 -3.62
CA TYR A 18 -1.47 11.42 -2.79
C TYR A 18 -0.96 10.13 -2.13
N GLY A 19 -0.21 9.30 -2.85
CA GLY A 19 0.41 8.09 -2.29
C GLY A 19 1.32 8.40 -1.10
N SER A 20 2.23 9.37 -1.26
CA SER A 20 3.15 9.79 -0.18
C SER A 20 2.41 10.47 0.98
N PHE A 21 1.36 11.24 0.70
CA PHE A 21 0.52 11.84 1.74
C PHE A 21 -0.22 10.78 2.56
N VAL A 22 -0.84 9.80 1.89
CA VAL A 22 -1.55 8.68 2.53
C VAL A 22 -0.57 7.85 3.36
N GLU A 23 0.62 7.54 2.85
CA GLU A 23 1.67 6.86 3.63
C GLU A 23 2.00 7.60 4.93
N ARG A 24 2.12 8.93 4.87
CA ARG A 24 2.43 9.76 6.04
C ARG A 24 1.27 9.88 7.02
N VAL A 25 0.02 9.90 6.55
CA VAL A 25 -1.19 10.01 7.38
C VAL A 25 -1.54 8.69 8.05
N PHE A 26 -1.52 7.59 7.31
CA PHE A 26 -1.89 6.27 7.83
C PHE A 26 -0.74 5.59 8.57
N GLY A 27 0.50 6.06 8.41
CA GLY A 27 1.66 5.58 9.15
C GLY A 27 1.90 4.11 8.88
N ILE A 28 2.54 3.80 7.75
CA ILE A 28 2.97 2.44 7.47
C ILE A 28 4.02 2.07 8.53
N SER A 29 3.72 1.08 9.35
CA SER A 29 4.68 0.49 10.29
C SER A 29 5.26 -0.78 9.65
N PRO A 30 6.30 -0.68 8.80
CA PRO A 30 6.85 -1.84 8.10
C PRO A 30 7.37 -2.92 9.05
N ASP A 31 7.77 -2.53 10.27
CA ASP A 31 8.23 -3.45 11.32
C ASP A 31 7.10 -4.21 12.03
N ARG A 32 5.84 -3.81 11.81
CA ARG A 32 4.69 -4.44 12.45
C ARG A 32 4.41 -5.77 11.76
N LYS A 33 5.00 -6.84 12.30
CA LYS A 33 4.70 -8.21 11.91
C LYS A 33 3.19 -8.42 11.93
N THR A 34 2.65 -8.98 10.84
CA THR A 34 1.22 -9.26 10.73
C THR A 34 0.81 -10.27 11.81
N PRO A 35 -0.46 -10.24 12.27
CA PRO A 35 -0.96 -11.14 13.32
C PRO A 35 -0.67 -12.62 13.08
N CYS A 36 -0.65 -13.01 11.81
CA CYS A 36 -0.17 -14.28 11.29
C CYS A 36 1.17 -14.77 11.90
N TYR A 37 2.13 -13.87 12.14
CA TYR A 37 3.45 -14.20 12.68
C TYR A 37 3.58 -13.95 14.19
N THR A 38 2.61 -13.28 14.81
CA THR A 38 2.68 -12.86 16.23
C THR A 38 1.67 -13.59 17.13
N ARG A 39 0.59 -14.14 16.57
CA ARG A 39 -0.43 -14.92 17.27
C ARG A 39 -0.86 -16.13 16.43
N PRO A 40 0.01 -17.13 16.21
CA PRO A 40 -0.39 -18.32 15.48
C PRO A 40 -1.44 -19.10 16.28
N ASP A 41 -2.69 -19.07 15.85
CA ASP A 41 -3.83 -19.76 16.48
C ASP A 41 -4.25 -21.02 15.69
N GLY A 42 -3.56 -21.33 14.59
CA GLY A 42 -3.78 -22.52 13.78
C GLY A 42 -5.05 -22.49 12.93
N THR A 43 -5.87 -21.43 13.01
CA THR A 43 -7.13 -21.30 12.26
C THR A 43 -7.20 -19.97 11.50
N ASP A 44 -7.15 -18.84 12.20
CA ASP A 44 -7.35 -17.50 11.61
C ASP A 44 -6.02 -16.81 11.25
N TYR A 45 -4.91 -17.21 11.86
CA TYR A 45 -3.59 -16.60 11.68
C TYR A 45 -2.57 -17.61 11.10
N ILE A 46 -2.74 -17.94 9.81
CA ILE A 46 -1.85 -18.85 9.07
C ILE A 46 -1.08 -18.10 7.97
N PRO A 47 0.26 -18.27 7.85
CA PRO A 47 1.03 -17.65 6.79
C PRO A 47 0.69 -18.28 5.44
N MET A 48 0.01 -17.51 4.61
CA MET A 48 -0.28 -17.90 3.24
C MET A 48 0.85 -17.44 2.31
N PRO A 49 1.24 -18.29 1.35
CA PRO A 49 2.18 -17.86 0.33
C PRO A 49 1.52 -16.81 -0.58
N THR A 50 2.32 -15.86 -1.09
CA THR A 50 1.88 -14.66 -1.82
C THR A 50 1.01 -14.92 -3.05
N TRP A 51 0.99 -16.14 -3.58
CA TRP A 51 0.16 -16.55 -4.71
C TRP A 51 -1.27 -16.96 -4.32
N LYS A 52 -1.53 -17.14 -3.03
CA LYS A 52 -2.83 -17.56 -2.47
C LYS A 52 -3.57 -16.39 -1.78
N VAL A 53 -2.90 -15.24 -1.66
CA VAL A 53 -3.44 -13.99 -1.11
C VAL A 53 -4.06 -13.16 -2.23
#